data_AF-A0AAN3A4M2-F1
#
_entry.id   AF-A0AAN3A4M2-F1
#
_cell.length_a   1.000
_cell.length_b   1.000
_cell.length_c   1.000
_cell.angle_alpha   90.00
_cell.angle_beta   90.00
_cell.angle_gamma   90.00
#
_symmetry.space_group_name_H-M   'P 1'
#
loop_
_entity.id
_entity.type
_entity.pdbx_description
1 polymer ?
#
loop_
_entity_poly.entity_id
_entity_poly.type
_entity_poly.pdbx_seq_one_letter_code
_entity_poly.pdbx_strand_id
1 'polypeptide(L)'
;MEIKSKFDHFNINVTNLERSIAFYEKALGLKEHHRKEASDGSFTLVYLTDNETGFLLELTWLKDHTAPYERGGKRKSPMFSCSR
;
A
#
# COMPACT_ATOMS: atom_id res chain seq x y z
N MET A 1 12.57 -24.38 -19.75
CA MET A 1 12.13 -22.98 -19.57
C MET A 1 12.06 -22.74 -18.08
N GLU A 2 13.08 -22.14 -17.47
CA GLU A 2 12.99 -21.73 -16.06
C GLU A 2 12.07 -20.51 -15.98
N ILE A 3 10.90 -20.67 -15.37
CA ILE A 3 10.02 -19.56 -15.06
C ILE A 3 10.62 -18.85 -13.84
N LYS A 4 11.27 -17.70 -14.06
CA LYS A 4 11.68 -16.79 -12.99
C LYS A 4 10.48 -15.92 -12.61
N SER A 5 9.83 -16.24 -11.49
CA SER A 5 8.82 -15.39 -10.88
C SER A 5 9.49 -14.44 -9.87
N LYS A 6 9.23 -13.14 -9.96
CA LYS A 6 9.64 -12.13 -8.98
C LYS A 6 8.38 -11.49 -8.40
N PHE A 7 8.35 -11.29 -7.08
CA PHE A 7 7.32 -10.46 -6.46
C PHE A 7 7.59 -9.00 -6.84
N ASP A 8 6.66 -8.42 -7.60
CA ASP A 8 6.80 -7.08 -8.17
C ASP A 8 6.36 -5.99 -7.18
N HIS A 9 5.19 -6.18 -6.58
CA HIS A 9 4.63 -5.23 -5.63
C HIS A 9 3.68 -5.92 -4.64
N PHE A 10 3.41 -5.22 -3.54
CA PHE A 10 2.44 -5.63 -2.53
C PHE A 10 1.33 -4.59 -2.39
N ASN A 11 0.05 -4.99 -2.41
CA ASN A 11 -1.08 -4.06 -2.32
C ASN A 11 -1.74 -4.07 -0.93
N ILE A 12 -1.97 -2.88 -0.37
CA ILE A 12 -2.72 -2.68 0.88
C ILE A 12 -3.75 -1.58 0.68
N ASN A 13 -5.00 -1.88 1.02
CA ASN A 13 -6.03 -0.85 1.09
C ASN A 13 -5.93 -0.06 2.40
N VAL A 14 -5.95 1.26 2.31
CA VAL A 14 -5.81 2.17 3.44
C VAL A 14 -6.93 3.20 3.44
N THR A 15 -7.37 3.61 4.62
CA THR A 15 -8.40 4.65 4.79
C THR A 15 -7.82 6.05 4.89
N ASN A 16 -6.53 6.17 5.20
CA ASN A 16 -5.80 7.44 5.25
C ASN A 16 -4.40 7.25 4.64
N LEU A 17 -4.15 7.88 3.49
CA LEU A 17 -2.87 7.79 2.79
C LEU A 17 -1.75 8.44 3.57
N GLU A 18 -1.90 9.68 4.01
CA GLU A 18 -0.85 10.45 4.68
C GLU A 18 -0.32 9.72 5.93
N ARG A 19 -1.24 9.21 6.77
CA ARG A 19 -0.88 8.43 7.95
C ARG A 19 -0.12 7.15 7.58
N SER A 20 -0.55 6.49 6.51
CA SER A 20 0.06 5.23 6.08
C SER A 20 1.45 5.47 5.48
N ILE A 21 1.61 6.51 4.66
CA ILE A 21 2.89 6.90 4.08
C ILE A 21 3.88 7.24 5.20
N ALA A 22 3.50 8.12 6.13
CA ALA A 22 4.36 8.49 7.26
C ALA A 22 4.71 7.28 8.15
N PHE A 23 3.79 6.32 8.30
CA PHE A 23 4.06 5.08 9.02
C PHE A 23 5.12 4.23 8.31
N TYR A 24 4.97 3.98 7.01
CA TYR A 24 5.91 3.15 6.25
C TYR A 24 7.26 3.83 6.03
N GLU A 25 7.28 5.15 5.91
CA GLU A 25 8.52 5.94 5.91
C GLU A 25 9.26 5.79 7.24
N LYS A 26 8.57 5.92 8.38
CA LYS A 26 9.20 5.80 9.69
C LYS A 26 9.58 4.36 10.07
N ALA A 27 8.74 3.40 9.72
CA ALA A 27 8.92 2.00 10.13
C ALA A 27 9.91 1.24 9.23
N LEU A 28 9.88 1.52 7.92
CA LEU A 28 10.63 0.77 6.91
C LEU A 28 11.52 1.65 6.02
N GLY A 29 11.50 2.98 6.18
CA GLY A 29 12.28 3.90 5.34
C GLY A 29 11.71 4.09 3.92
N LEU A 30 10.49 3.63 3.64
CA LEU A 30 9.91 3.68 2.30
C LEU A 30 9.48 5.11 1.93
N LYS A 31 9.75 5.51 0.69
CA LYS A 31 9.43 6.83 0.15
C LYS A 31 8.44 6.73 -1.00
N GLU A 32 7.63 7.77 -1.18
CA GLU A 32 6.73 7.88 -2.33
C GLU A 32 7.52 7.88 -3.64
N HIS A 33 7.22 6.90 -4.50
CA HIS A 33 7.81 6.76 -5.83
C HIS A 33 6.85 7.27 -6.90
N HIS A 34 5.59 6.87 -6.83
CA HIS A 34 4.59 7.24 -7.81
C HIS A 34 3.19 7.31 -7.19
N ARG A 35 2.36 8.22 -7.70
CA ARG A 35 0.96 8.36 -7.32
C ARG A 35 0.09 8.38 -8.57
N LYS A 36 -1.01 7.65 -8.52
CA LYS A 36 -2.02 7.61 -9.57
C LYS A 36 -3.38 7.92 -8.97
N GLU A 37 -4.01 8.95 -9.49
CA GLU A 37 -5.34 9.37 -9.09
C GLU A 37 -6.33 9.01 -10.20
N ALA A 38 -7.50 8.52 -9.80
CA ALA A 38 -8.60 8.34 -10.75
C ALA A 38 -9.07 9.71 -11.24
N SER A 39 -9.37 9.84 -12.54
CA SER A 39 -9.88 11.10 -13.11
C SER A 39 -11.20 11.55 -12.46
N ASP A 40 -11.95 10.61 -11.88
CA ASP A 40 -13.21 10.85 -11.16
C ASP A 40 -13.00 11.03 -9.63
N GLY A 41 -11.76 10.89 -9.14
CA GLY A 41 -11.41 10.98 -7.72
C GLY A 41 -11.97 9.84 -6.86
N SER A 42 -12.46 8.76 -7.47
CA SER A 42 -13.00 7.60 -6.77
C SER A 42 -11.94 6.80 -6.02
N PHE A 43 -10.69 6.82 -6.49
CA PHE A 43 -9.56 6.19 -5.82
C PHE A 43 -8.24 6.91 -6.06
N THR A 44 -7.31 6.69 -5.13
CA THR A 44 -5.92 7.13 -5.22
C THR A 44 -5.01 5.95 -4.89
N LEU A 45 -4.02 5.71 -5.74
CA LEU A 45 -2.98 4.71 -5.57
C LEU A 45 -1.65 5.42 -5.29
N VAL A 46 -0.92 4.98 -4.27
CA VAL A 46 0.42 5.49 -3.95
C VAL A 46 1.39 4.31 -3.87
N TYR A 47 2.45 4.35 -4.64
CA TYR A 47 3.53 3.37 -4.63
C TYR A 47 4.68 3.89 -3.77
N LEU A 48 5.06 3.11 -2.76
CA LEU A 48 6.21 3.37 -1.91
C LEU A 48 7.36 2.43 -2.25
N THR A 49 8.60 2.90 -2.16
CA THR A 49 9.81 2.09 -2.43
C THR A 49 10.97 2.49 -1.52
N ASP A 50 11.93 1.58 -1.35
CA ASP A 50 13.20 1.84 -0.67
C ASP A 50 14.26 2.47 -1.61
N ASN A 51 14.00 2.51 -2.92
CA ASN A 51 14.95 2.92 -3.98
C ASN A 51 16.19 2.02 -4.12
N GLU A 52 16.19 0.85 -3.50
CA GLU A 52 17.34 -0.06 -3.47
C GLU A 52 17.01 -1.44 -4.06
N THR A 53 15.91 -2.05 -3.63
CA THR A 53 15.58 -3.44 -3.99
C THR A 53 14.63 -3.54 -5.19
N GLY A 54 14.04 -2.41 -5.58
CA GLY A 54 13.00 -2.34 -6.61
C GLY A 54 11.68 -2.98 -6.18
N PHE A 55 11.46 -3.13 -4.87
CA PHE A 55 10.17 -3.52 -4.31
C PHE A 55 9.24 -2.31 -4.24
N LEU A 56 7.97 -2.52 -4.59
CA LEU A 56 6.93 -1.50 -4.55
C LEU A 56 5.81 -1.90 -3.58
N LEU A 57 5.53 -1.03 -2.62
CA LEU A 57 4.35 -1.14 -1.76
C LEU A 57 3.26 -0.22 -2.30
N GLU A 58 2.23 -0.81 -2.88
CA GLU A 58 1.04 -0.11 -3.40
C GLU A 58 0.03 0.11 -2.27
N LEU A 59 -0.31 1.36 -2.00
CA LEU A 59 -1.35 1.79 -1.09
C LEU A 59 -2.57 2.24 -1.89
N THR A 60 -3.70 1.58 -1.70
CA THR A 60 -4.96 1.94 -2.37
C THR A 60 -5.89 2.63 -1.40
N TRP A 61 -6.30 3.84 -1.74
CA TRP A 61 -7.33 4.58 -1.03
C TRP A 61 -8.58 4.69 -1.90
N LEU A 62 -9.73 4.32 -1.34
CA LEU A 62 -11.03 4.40 -2.00
C LEU A 62 -11.87 5.46 -1.29
N LYS A 63 -12.41 6.43 -2.06
CA LYS A 63 -13.16 7.57 -1.52
C LYS A 63 -14.45 7.15 -0.80
N ASP A 64 -15.14 6.15 -1.32
CA ASP A 64 -16.42 5.65 -0.77
C ASP A 64 -16.26 4.63 0.36
N HIS A 65 -15.04 4.30 0.77
CA HIS A 65 -14.80 3.29 1.79
C HIS A 65 -14.28 3.90 3.11
N THR A 66 -15.20 4.43 3.90
CA THR A 66 -14.93 5.01 5.23
C THR A 66 -14.98 4.00 6.38
N ALA A 67 -15.47 2.78 6.14
CA ALA A 67 -15.48 1.71 7.13
C ALA A 67 -14.05 1.11 7.31
N PRO A 68 -13.66 0.69 8.52
CA PRO A 68 -12.44 -0.09 8.69
C PRO A 68 -12.56 -1.40 7.91
N TYR A 69 -11.56 -1.73 7.08
CA TYR A 69 -11.53 -3.01 6.36
C TYR A 69 -11.59 -4.16 7.38
N GLU A 70 -12.65 -4.97 7.32
CA GLU A 70 -12.83 -6.10 8.23
C GLU A 70 -11.76 -7.19 8.01
N ARG A 71 -11.16 -7.65 9.11
CA ARG A 71 -10.25 -8.80 9.15
C ARG A 71 -11.02 -10.09 8.85
N GLY A 72 -11.23 -10.42 7.58
CA GLY A 72 -11.89 -11.70 7.26
C GLY A 72 -12.08 -12.10 5.79
N GLY A 73 -11.81 -11.23 4.81
CA GLY A 73 -12.11 -11.51 3.41
C GLY A 73 -10.90 -11.83 2.54
N LYS A 74 -10.43 -13.09 2.51
CA LYS A 74 -9.60 -13.80 1.50
C LYS A 74 -8.44 -13.08 0.74
N ARG A 75 -8.03 -11.86 1.09
CA ARG A 75 -6.84 -11.20 0.54
C ARG A 75 -6.01 -10.73 1.73
N LYS A 76 -4.90 -11.44 1.98
CA LYS A 76 -3.98 -11.09 3.06
C LYS A 76 -3.29 -9.78 2.68
N SER A 77 -3.63 -8.69 3.34
CA SER A 77 -2.76 -7.53 3.53
C SER A 77 -2.09 -7.71 4.90
N PRO A 78 -0.75 -7.83 5.02
CA PRO A 78 -0.07 -7.85 6.30
C PRO A 78 -0.21 -6.47 6.92
N MET A 79 -1.10 -6.38 7.91
CA MET A 79 -1.19 -5.22 8.79
C MET A 79 -0.39 -5.55 10.05
N PHE A 80 0.77 -4.91 10.22
CA PHE A 80 1.46 -4.87 11.51
C PHE A 80 0.65 -3.95 12.43
N SER A 81 -0.15 -4.52 13.33
CA SER A 81 -0.73 -3.78 14.45
C SER A 81 0.33 -3.68 15.55
N CYS A 82 0.91 -2.50 15.74
CA CYS A 82 1.64 -2.17 16.97
C CYS A 82 0.62 -1.65 17.99
N SER A 83 0.21 -2.53 18.90
CA SER A 83 -0.55 -2.19 20.10
C SER A 83 0.38 -1.55 21.13
N ARG A 84 -0.03 -0.43 21.72
CA ARG A 84 0.24 -0.21 23.15
C ARG A 84 -0.96 -0.71 23.92
#